data_AF-A0A2D8XCA1-F1
#
_entry.id   AF-A0A2D8XCA1-F1
#
_cell.length_a   1.000
_cell.length_b   1.000
_cell.length_c   1.000
_cell.angle_alpha   90.00
_cell.angle_beta   90.00
_cell.angle_gamma   90.00
#
_symmetry.space_group_name_H-M   'P 1'
#
loop_
_entity.id
_entity.type
_entity.pdbx_description
1 polymer ?
#
loop_
_entity_poly.entity_id
_entity_poly.type
_entity_poly.pdbx_seq_one_letter_code
_entity_poly.pdbx_strand_id
1 'polypeptide(L)'
;MDLGGAAKLQLTTDAATTPKAYLDLKECLPFLNAVEVLPADLFPQLRLVIEYETDVRNMITVDNQVVTTTRPLLAVDVIEDDQMVKNMMNDLNGMTWNCIEHDLCRIAASNANATQKVVNRLNGFNNKRLMKFHIQKVPTNKAENVDDNNAVRDGGDLYSQAFYNEKFNARINGRPKIAGPSGAEYPNQRLALTVDAFGECTTFYGCNRQGVDQPDAVTSKNLDSGCQDYYGLYVNDIIKDFELEIERQTFANTVTPPFKKPQSSGYDVHVFGEVRKQLVVSGSDYQVKYA
;
A
#
# COMPACT_ATOMS: atom_id res chain seq x y z
N MET A 1 -5.99 -9.05 23.80
CA MET A 1 -5.34 -9.66 22.64
C MET A 1 -4.81 -11.01 23.12
N ASP A 2 -5.55 -12.08 22.85
CA ASP A 2 -5.14 -13.42 23.25
C ASP A 2 -3.88 -13.80 22.45
N LEU A 3 -2.79 -14.01 23.18
CA LEU A 3 -1.49 -14.49 22.67
C LEU A 3 -1.40 -16.03 22.77
N GLY A 4 -2.54 -16.71 22.85
CA GLY A 4 -2.67 -18.16 22.76
C GLY A 4 -2.34 -18.66 21.36
N GLY A 5 -1.31 -19.51 21.26
CA GLY A 5 -0.85 -20.15 20.03
C GLY A 5 -2.00 -20.86 19.32
N ALA A 6 -2.59 -20.17 18.35
CA ALA A 6 -3.71 -20.68 17.57
C ALA A 6 -3.18 -21.38 16.33
N ALA A 7 -3.76 -22.56 16.05
CA ALA A 7 -3.84 -23.08 14.70
C ALA A 7 -4.16 -21.92 13.75
N LYS A 8 -3.38 -21.79 12.66
CA LYS A 8 -3.60 -20.77 11.63
C LYS A 8 -5.11 -20.72 11.35
N LEU A 9 -5.76 -19.60 11.60
CA LEU A 9 -7.14 -19.38 11.21
C LEU A 9 -7.17 -19.50 9.68
N GLN A 10 -7.49 -20.70 9.20
CA GLN A 10 -7.56 -20.97 7.78
C GLN A 10 -8.93 -20.52 7.29
N LEU A 11 -8.94 -19.70 6.24
CA LEU A 11 -10.14 -19.46 5.47
C LEU A 11 -10.66 -20.82 4.97
N THR A 12 -11.92 -21.12 5.26
CA THR A 12 -12.57 -22.32 4.78
C THR A 12 -13.58 -21.95 3.71
N THR A 13 -14.00 -22.94 2.92
CA THR A 13 -15.04 -22.78 1.91
C THR A 13 -16.46 -22.87 2.50
N ASP A 14 -16.60 -22.92 3.83
CA ASP A 14 -17.88 -23.07 4.52
C ASP A 14 -18.11 -21.88 5.46
N ALA A 15 -19.21 -21.16 5.23
CA ALA A 15 -19.61 -19.98 5.99
C ALA A 15 -19.80 -20.25 7.50
N ALA A 16 -20.09 -21.49 7.90
CA ALA A 16 -20.23 -21.87 9.31
C ALA A 16 -18.87 -22.01 10.01
N THR A 17 -17.83 -22.36 9.27
CA THR A 17 -16.48 -22.64 9.81
C THR A 17 -15.47 -21.56 9.46
N THR A 18 -15.78 -20.66 8.51
CA THR A 18 -14.90 -19.55 8.17
C THR A 18 -14.75 -18.61 9.37
N PRO A 19 -13.51 -18.21 9.73
CA PRO A 19 -13.28 -17.23 10.77
C PRO A 19 -14.02 -15.92 10.46
N LYS A 20 -14.62 -15.32 11.49
CA LYS A 20 -15.31 -14.03 11.41
C LYS A 20 -14.48 -12.99 12.14
N ALA A 21 -14.49 -11.77 11.63
CA ALA A 21 -13.88 -10.61 12.26
C ALA A 21 -14.85 -9.44 12.20
N TYR A 22 -14.63 -8.45 13.06
CA TYR A 22 -15.23 -7.14 12.93
C TYR A 22 -14.14 -6.16 12.45
N LEU A 23 -14.56 -5.13 11.73
CA LEU A 23 -13.71 -4.04 11.27
C LEU A 23 -14.31 -2.74 11.78
N ASP A 24 -13.56 -2.00 12.58
CA ASP A 24 -13.98 -0.65 12.96
C ASP A 24 -13.72 0.30 11.77
N LEU A 25 -14.79 0.92 11.28
CA LEU A 25 -14.69 1.87 10.17
C LEU A 25 -13.86 3.10 10.51
N LYS A 26 -13.70 3.44 11.81
CA LYS A 26 -12.83 4.52 12.26
C LYS A 26 -11.36 4.27 11.93
N GLU A 27 -10.93 3.02 11.84
CA GLU A 27 -9.57 2.66 11.46
C GLU A 27 -9.33 2.87 9.96
N CYS A 28 -10.35 2.65 9.12
CA CYS A 28 -10.25 2.75 7.67
C CYS A 28 -10.62 4.12 7.11
N LEU A 29 -11.48 4.86 7.81
CA LEU A 29 -12.00 6.16 7.39
C LEU A 29 -11.59 7.20 8.43
N PRO A 30 -10.39 7.82 8.31
CA PRO A 30 -9.87 8.77 9.29
C PRO A 30 -10.79 9.96 9.57
N PHE A 31 -11.67 10.29 8.61
CA PHE A 31 -12.74 11.26 8.80
C PHE A 31 -13.62 10.94 10.02
N LEU A 32 -13.93 9.67 10.27
CA LEU A 32 -14.76 9.23 11.40
C LEU A 32 -14.05 9.36 12.77
N ASN A 33 -12.73 9.57 12.78
CA ASN A 33 -12.02 9.93 14.01
C ASN A 33 -12.07 11.43 14.29
N ALA A 34 -12.30 12.24 13.25
CA ALA A 34 -12.40 13.69 13.36
C ALA A 34 -13.84 14.16 13.64
N VAL A 35 -14.83 13.32 13.35
CA VAL A 35 -16.26 13.57 13.62
C VAL A 35 -16.71 12.72 14.80
N GLU A 36 -17.36 13.35 15.79
CA GLU A 36 -17.99 12.62 16.88
C GLU A 36 -19.32 11.97 16.46
N VAL A 37 -20.16 12.72 15.73
CA VAL A 37 -21.47 12.27 15.23
C VAL A 37 -21.66 12.66 13.77
N LEU A 38 -22.07 11.70 12.94
CA LEU A 38 -22.39 11.93 11.52
C LEU A 38 -23.82 12.45 11.38
N PRO A 39 -24.02 13.70 10.94
CA PRO A 39 -25.37 14.23 10.79
C PRO A 39 -25.98 13.83 9.45
N ALA A 40 -27.11 13.13 9.50
CA ALA A 40 -27.83 12.69 8.30
C ALA A 40 -28.30 13.87 7.43
N ASP A 41 -28.68 14.99 8.06
CA ASP A 41 -29.12 16.21 7.36
C ASP A 41 -28.00 16.87 6.56
N LEU A 42 -26.75 16.79 7.05
CA LEU A 42 -25.59 17.37 6.36
C LEU A 42 -25.12 16.47 5.21
N PHE A 43 -25.24 15.15 5.35
CA PHE A 43 -24.80 14.16 4.36
C PHE A 43 -25.99 13.39 3.77
N PRO A 44 -26.84 14.03 2.95
CA PRO A 44 -28.08 13.42 2.45
C PRO A 44 -27.85 12.19 1.54
N GLN A 45 -26.62 11.98 1.08
CA GLN A 45 -26.23 10.86 0.22
C GLN A 45 -25.03 10.08 0.79
N LEU A 46 -24.94 9.92 2.11
CA LEU A 46 -23.89 9.11 2.71
C LEU A 46 -24.01 7.65 2.24
N ARG A 47 -22.98 7.16 1.56
CA ARG A 47 -22.90 5.78 1.05
C ARG A 47 -21.55 5.18 1.41
N LEU A 48 -21.58 4.04 2.10
CA LEU A 48 -20.40 3.18 2.26
C LEU A 48 -20.37 2.17 1.11
N VAL A 49 -19.23 2.09 0.42
CA VAL A 49 -18.97 1.07 -0.60
C VAL A 49 -17.81 0.23 -0.12
N ILE A 50 -18.03 -1.09 -0.05
CA ILE A 50 -17.00 -2.07 0.27
C ILE A 50 -16.78 -2.88 -0.99
N GLU A 51 -15.59 -2.79 -1.56
CA GLU A 51 -15.15 -3.60 -2.68
C GLU A 51 -14.29 -4.74 -2.13
N TYR A 52 -14.69 -5.97 -2.45
CA TYR A 52 -13.95 -7.15 -2.03
C TYR A 52 -12.87 -7.48 -3.06
N GLU A 53 -11.70 -7.87 -2.57
CA GLU A 53 -10.68 -8.49 -3.41
C GLU A 53 -11.26 -9.75 -4.05
N THR A 54 -11.01 -9.89 -5.36
CA THR A 54 -11.48 -11.02 -6.16
C THR A 54 -10.33 -11.92 -6.60
N ASP A 55 -9.09 -11.42 -6.52
CA ASP A 55 -7.89 -12.18 -6.81
C ASP A 55 -7.54 -13.10 -5.64
N VAL A 56 -7.74 -14.40 -5.83
CA VAL A 56 -7.49 -15.43 -4.82
C VAL A 56 -6.03 -15.43 -4.34
N ARG A 57 -5.08 -14.95 -5.15
CA ARG A 57 -3.65 -14.84 -4.76
C ARG A 57 -3.40 -13.88 -3.61
N ASN A 58 -4.29 -12.91 -3.41
CA ASN A 58 -4.22 -11.98 -2.28
C ASN A 58 -4.94 -12.50 -1.03
N MET A 59 -5.64 -13.64 -1.13
CA MET A 59 -6.50 -14.17 -0.07
C MET A 59 -6.02 -15.52 0.48
N ILE A 60 -5.48 -16.38 -0.39
CA ILE A 60 -5.12 -17.76 -0.08
C ILE A 60 -3.77 -18.13 -0.70
N THR A 61 -3.15 -19.19 -0.18
CA THR A 61 -1.79 -19.61 -0.56
C THR A 61 -1.72 -20.46 -1.83
N VAL A 62 -2.86 -20.79 -2.44
CA VAL A 62 -2.96 -21.63 -3.65
C VAL A 62 -3.97 -20.99 -4.59
N ASP A 63 -3.58 -20.70 -5.83
CA ASP A 63 -4.37 -19.87 -6.75
C ASP A 63 -5.58 -20.56 -7.40
N ASN A 64 -5.80 -21.84 -7.12
CA ASN A 64 -6.82 -22.66 -7.79
C ASN A 64 -8.01 -23.04 -6.88
N GLN A 65 -8.09 -22.48 -5.67
CA GLN A 65 -9.23 -22.74 -4.78
C GLN A 65 -10.30 -21.66 -4.86
N VAL A 66 -11.54 -22.09 -4.77
CA VAL A 66 -12.70 -21.20 -4.73
C VAL A 66 -12.81 -20.60 -3.34
N VAL A 67 -12.73 -19.28 -3.24
CA VAL A 67 -12.98 -18.55 -2.00
C VAL A 67 -14.42 -18.02 -2.01
N THR A 68 -15.18 -18.33 -0.97
CA THR A 68 -16.53 -17.81 -0.76
C THR A 68 -16.51 -16.75 0.33
N THR A 69 -17.24 -15.65 0.14
CA THR A 69 -17.36 -14.58 1.14
C THR A 69 -18.71 -14.66 1.86
N THR A 70 -18.75 -14.20 3.10
CA THR A 70 -20.01 -13.99 3.82
C THR A 70 -20.46 -12.53 3.68
N ARG A 71 -21.77 -12.30 3.69
CA ARG A 71 -22.32 -10.93 3.62
C ARG A 71 -21.94 -10.15 4.89
N PRO A 72 -21.34 -8.94 4.78
CA PRO A 72 -21.04 -8.13 5.95
C PRO A 72 -22.32 -7.58 6.59
N LEU A 73 -22.29 -7.38 7.89
CA LEU A 73 -23.31 -6.66 8.63
C LEU A 73 -22.72 -5.31 9.07
N LEU A 74 -23.41 -4.22 8.74
CA LEU A 74 -23.09 -2.89 9.24
C LEU A 74 -23.93 -2.63 10.50
N ALA A 75 -23.28 -2.40 11.63
CA ALA A 75 -23.91 -1.95 12.86
C ALA A 75 -23.56 -0.48 13.09
N VAL A 76 -24.56 0.35 13.39
CA VAL A 76 -24.41 1.77 13.72
C VAL A 76 -25.33 2.13 14.88
N ASP A 77 -24.85 2.98 15.78
CA ASP A 77 -25.67 3.57 16.83
C ASP A 77 -26.28 4.88 16.32
N VAL A 78 -27.56 5.10 16.63
CA VAL A 78 -28.32 6.29 16.20
C VAL A 78 -28.79 7.05 17.43
N ILE A 79 -28.58 8.36 17.43
CA ILE A 79 -29.07 9.27 18.46
C ILE A 79 -30.42 9.81 17.99
N GLU A 80 -31.48 9.58 18.76
CA GLU A 80 -32.86 9.99 18.42
C GLU A 80 -33.27 11.34 19.04
N ASP A 81 -32.48 11.89 19.98
CA ASP A 81 -32.79 13.18 20.62
C ASP A 81 -32.40 14.36 19.71
N ASP A 82 -33.41 14.98 19.09
CA ASP A 82 -33.28 16.15 18.21
C ASP A 82 -32.52 17.32 18.86
N GLN A 83 -32.67 17.55 20.16
CA GLN A 83 -32.02 18.67 20.83
C GLN A 83 -30.52 18.40 20.99
N MET A 84 -30.16 17.16 21.30
CA MET A 84 -28.78 16.70 21.37
C MET A 84 -28.11 16.75 19.99
N VAL A 85 -28.80 16.26 18.94
CA VAL A 85 -28.31 16.31 17.56
C VAL A 85 -28.05 17.75 17.10
N LYS A 86 -28.97 18.69 17.40
CA LYS A 86 -28.79 20.12 17.07
C LYS A 86 -27.59 20.75 17.78
N ASN A 87 -27.37 20.40 19.05
CA ASN A 87 -26.20 20.90 19.78
C ASN A 87 -24.90 20.38 19.17
N MET A 88 -24.81 19.08 18.89
CA MET A 88 -23.65 18.46 18.24
C MET A 88 -23.41 19.00 16.82
N MET A 89 -24.47 19.34 16.10
CA MET A 89 -24.39 19.97 14.78
C MET A 89 -23.78 21.37 14.82
N ASN A 90 -24.13 22.17 15.82
CA ASN A 90 -23.55 23.52 15.99
C ASN A 90 -22.05 23.47 16.33
N ASP A 91 -21.60 22.38 16.97
CA ASP A 91 -20.21 22.18 17.33
C ASP A 91 -19.35 21.70 16.14
N LEU A 92 -19.97 21.19 15.07
CA LEU A 92 -19.30 20.70 13.86
C LEU A 92 -18.77 21.84 12.97
N ASN A 93 -17.73 22.54 13.45
CA ASN A 93 -17.13 23.68 12.76
C ASN A 93 -15.98 23.27 11.83
N GLY A 94 -16.31 22.47 10.80
CA GLY A 94 -15.33 21.93 9.88
C GLY A 94 -14.27 21.06 10.56
N MET A 95 -13.47 20.35 9.77
CA MET A 95 -12.41 19.52 10.33
C MET A 95 -11.34 19.22 9.30
N THR A 96 -10.14 18.88 9.75
CA THR A 96 -9.07 18.40 8.88
C THR A 96 -8.72 16.96 9.22
N TRP A 97 -8.54 16.12 8.21
CA TRP A 97 -8.03 14.77 8.38
C TRP A 97 -7.00 14.47 7.30
N ASN A 98 -6.20 13.44 7.55
CA ASN A 98 -5.30 12.92 6.55
C ASN A 98 -5.93 11.67 5.94
N CYS A 99 -5.83 11.52 4.63
CA CYS A 99 -6.33 10.37 3.89
C CYS A 99 -5.21 9.81 3.02
N ILE A 100 -5.27 8.51 2.75
CA ILE A 100 -4.36 7.89 1.79
C ILE A 100 -4.95 8.05 0.39
N GLU A 101 -4.16 8.61 -0.52
CA GLU A 101 -4.45 8.63 -1.95
C GLU A 101 -3.40 7.81 -2.70
N HIS A 102 -3.79 7.25 -3.83
CA HIS A 102 -2.97 6.34 -4.62
C HIS A 102 -2.72 6.92 -6.02
N ASP A 103 -1.48 6.79 -6.49
CA ASP A 103 -1.09 7.00 -7.88
C ASP A 103 -0.17 5.84 -8.31
N LEU A 104 -0.01 5.64 -9.61
CA LEU A 104 0.75 4.53 -10.17
C LEU A 104 1.60 4.99 -11.34
N CYS A 105 2.84 4.54 -11.37
CA CYS A 105 3.67 4.61 -12.56
C CYS A 105 4.25 3.24 -12.90
N ARG A 106 4.78 3.08 -14.10
CA ARG A 106 5.23 1.78 -14.61
C ARG A 106 6.71 1.78 -14.97
N ILE A 107 7.37 0.68 -14.66
CA ILE A 107 8.71 0.33 -15.12
C ILE A 107 8.55 -0.76 -16.18
N ALA A 108 8.97 -0.49 -17.41
CA ALA A 108 8.91 -1.47 -18.49
C ALA A 108 9.90 -2.62 -18.25
N ALA A 109 9.54 -3.83 -18.68
CA ALA A 109 10.47 -4.95 -18.73
C ALA A 109 11.67 -4.63 -19.64
N SER A 110 12.85 -5.13 -19.27
CA SER A 110 14.08 -4.93 -20.05
C SER A 110 14.91 -6.21 -20.02
N ASN A 111 15.03 -6.86 -21.18
CA ASN A 111 15.78 -8.09 -21.35
C ASN A 111 17.21 -7.82 -21.87
N ALA A 112 17.98 -7.02 -21.14
CA ALA A 112 19.34 -6.66 -21.50
C ALA A 112 20.25 -6.67 -20.27
N ASN A 113 21.55 -6.92 -20.44
CA ASN A 113 22.54 -6.70 -19.38
C ASN A 113 22.86 -5.21 -19.31
N ALA A 114 22.01 -4.42 -18.65
CA ALA A 114 22.12 -2.98 -18.63
C ALA A 114 21.54 -2.35 -17.37
N THR A 115 22.02 -1.16 -17.04
CA THR A 115 21.36 -0.28 -16.06
C THR A 115 20.14 0.35 -16.72
N GLN A 116 18.97 0.15 -16.12
CA GLN A 116 17.72 0.78 -16.52
C GLN A 116 17.36 1.86 -15.50
N LYS A 117 17.29 3.11 -15.94
CA LYS A 117 16.83 4.26 -15.15
C LYS A 117 15.50 4.76 -15.71
N VAL A 118 14.51 4.91 -14.85
CA VAL A 118 13.17 5.39 -15.19
C VAL A 118 12.87 6.62 -14.34
N VAL A 119 12.40 7.68 -14.99
CA VAL A 119 11.92 8.90 -14.34
C VAL A 119 10.47 9.09 -14.73
N ASN A 120 9.57 8.99 -13.75
CA ASN A 120 8.13 9.12 -13.94
C ASN A 120 7.61 10.30 -13.14
N ARG A 121 6.74 11.11 -13.75
CA ARG A 121 6.03 12.18 -13.06
C ARG A 121 4.68 11.66 -12.57
N LEU A 122 4.42 11.85 -11.29
CA LEU A 122 3.18 11.47 -10.62
C LEU A 122 2.28 12.70 -10.50
N ASN A 123 1.10 12.64 -11.10
CA ASN A 123 0.17 13.77 -11.15
C ASN A 123 -0.93 13.67 -10.09
N GLY A 124 -1.11 12.49 -9.47
CA GLY A 124 -2.14 12.23 -8.48
C GLY A 124 -2.04 13.14 -7.25
N PHE A 125 -0.85 13.70 -6.97
CA PHE A 125 -0.60 14.54 -5.82
C PHE A 125 -0.56 16.06 -6.13
N ASN A 126 -0.75 16.48 -7.38
CA ASN A 126 -0.61 17.88 -7.78
C ASN A 126 -1.61 18.80 -7.06
N ASN A 127 -1.11 19.94 -6.58
CA ASN A 127 -1.79 20.94 -5.77
C ASN A 127 -2.38 20.42 -4.46
N LYS A 128 -1.81 19.34 -3.91
CA LYS A 128 -2.21 18.76 -2.63
C LYS A 128 -1.06 18.83 -1.63
N ARG A 129 -1.40 18.96 -0.34
CA ARG A 129 -0.41 18.86 0.73
C ARG A 129 -0.15 17.39 1.05
N LEU A 130 1.04 16.92 0.68
CA LEU A 130 1.49 15.55 0.93
C LEU A 130 2.37 15.52 2.19
N MET A 131 1.95 14.75 3.18
CA MET A 131 2.66 14.62 4.46
C MET A 131 3.82 13.64 4.34
N LYS A 132 3.53 12.43 3.88
CA LYS A 132 4.49 11.36 3.62
C LYS A 132 3.92 10.46 2.53
N PHE A 133 4.78 9.66 1.91
CA PHE A 133 4.33 8.64 0.95
C PHE A 133 5.04 7.32 1.16
N HIS A 134 4.39 6.26 0.73
CA HIS A 134 4.86 4.89 0.70
C HIS A 134 4.84 4.36 -0.74
N ILE A 135 5.82 3.52 -1.11
CA ILE A 135 5.92 2.95 -2.45
C ILE A 135 6.06 1.44 -2.38
N GLN A 136 5.30 0.77 -3.25
CA GLN A 136 5.37 -0.66 -3.48
C GLN A 136 5.63 -0.95 -4.95
N LYS A 137 6.54 -1.88 -5.23
CA LYS A 137 6.91 -2.30 -6.59
C LYS A 137 6.37 -3.71 -6.84
N VAL A 138 5.27 -3.78 -7.57
CA VAL A 138 4.55 -5.03 -7.84
C VAL A 138 4.85 -5.48 -9.27
N PRO A 139 5.16 -6.77 -9.53
CA PRO A 139 5.30 -7.27 -10.89
C PRO A 139 4.02 -7.03 -11.70
N THR A 140 4.13 -6.42 -12.89
CA THR A 140 2.94 -6.19 -13.72
C THR A 140 2.35 -7.53 -14.20
N ASN A 141 3.19 -8.53 -14.43
CA ASN A 141 2.74 -9.88 -14.71
C ASN A 141 2.57 -10.66 -13.40
N LYS A 142 1.34 -10.70 -12.90
CA LYS A 142 0.99 -11.40 -11.65
C LYS A 142 1.28 -12.91 -11.68
N ALA A 143 1.44 -13.53 -12.86
CA ALA A 143 1.87 -14.93 -12.94
C ALA A 143 3.29 -15.15 -12.38
N GLU A 144 4.09 -14.09 -12.24
CA GLU A 144 5.42 -14.17 -11.61
C GLU A 144 5.34 -14.41 -10.09
N ASN A 145 4.18 -14.20 -9.48
CA ASN A 145 3.94 -14.43 -8.05
C ASN A 145 3.41 -15.84 -7.75
N VAL A 146 3.33 -16.71 -8.74
CA VAL A 146 2.90 -18.10 -8.59
C VAL A 146 4.04 -19.01 -9.06
N ASP A 147 4.25 -20.13 -8.36
CA ASP A 147 5.19 -21.15 -8.78
C ASP A 147 4.57 -22.17 -9.77
N ASP A 148 5.38 -23.11 -10.24
CA ASP A 148 4.93 -24.14 -11.20
C ASP A 148 3.87 -25.11 -10.62
N ASN A 149 3.63 -25.08 -9.31
CA ASN A 149 2.66 -25.90 -8.58
C ASN A 149 1.44 -25.10 -8.11
N ASN A 150 1.18 -23.92 -8.69
CA ASN A 150 0.06 -23.06 -8.31
C ASN A 150 0.17 -22.51 -6.87
N ALA A 151 1.33 -22.62 -6.22
CA ALA A 151 1.56 -22.04 -4.91
C ALA A 151 1.88 -20.54 -5.09
N VAL A 152 1.14 -19.73 -4.34
CA VAL A 152 1.35 -18.29 -4.31
C VAL A 152 2.60 -18.00 -3.49
N ARG A 153 3.53 -17.25 -4.05
CA ARG A 153 4.76 -16.83 -3.35
C ARG A 153 4.41 -15.96 -2.13
N ASP A 154 5.26 -16.01 -1.13
CA ASP A 154 5.05 -15.28 0.12
C ASP A 154 4.87 -13.77 -0.14
N GLY A 155 3.70 -13.25 0.26
CA GLY A 155 3.32 -11.83 0.10
C GLY A 155 2.36 -11.53 -1.05
N GLY A 156 1.98 -12.51 -1.87
CA GLY A 156 0.92 -12.37 -2.87
C GLY A 156 1.22 -11.34 -3.96
N ASP A 157 0.18 -10.75 -4.56
CA ASP A 157 0.36 -9.79 -5.65
C ASP A 157 0.82 -8.41 -5.19
N LEU A 158 0.72 -8.08 -3.89
CA LEU A 158 1.09 -6.76 -3.37
C LEU A 158 2.49 -6.71 -2.76
N TYR A 159 3.30 -7.74 -3.03
CA TYR A 159 4.68 -7.80 -2.60
C TYR A 159 5.54 -6.74 -3.29
N SER A 160 6.30 -5.95 -2.52
CA SER A 160 7.24 -4.98 -3.08
C SER A 160 8.62 -5.59 -3.31
N GLN A 161 8.96 -5.85 -4.57
CA GLN A 161 10.21 -6.54 -4.95
C GLN A 161 11.45 -5.66 -4.85
N ALA A 162 12.50 -6.16 -4.17
CA ALA A 162 13.85 -5.59 -4.17
C ALA A 162 14.54 -5.78 -5.53
N PHE A 163 15.14 -4.73 -6.07
CA PHE A 163 15.95 -4.81 -7.29
C PHE A 163 17.45 -4.90 -7.00
N TYR A 164 18.18 -5.49 -7.95
CA TYR A 164 19.63 -5.55 -7.89
C TYR A 164 20.24 -4.18 -8.18
N ASN A 165 21.17 -3.74 -7.32
CA ASN A 165 21.85 -2.45 -7.39
C ASN A 165 20.87 -1.28 -7.61
N GLU A 166 19.78 -1.31 -6.84
CA GLU A 166 18.71 -0.34 -6.93
C GLU A 166 19.11 1.03 -6.37
N LYS A 167 18.74 2.09 -7.10
CA LYS A 167 18.80 3.46 -6.60
C LYS A 167 17.43 4.11 -6.69
N PHE A 168 17.13 4.91 -5.69
CA PHE A 168 15.83 5.54 -5.52
C PHE A 168 15.99 7.03 -5.24
N ASN A 169 15.30 7.87 -6.00
CA ASN A 169 15.23 9.29 -5.72
C ASN A 169 13.83 9.84 -5.94
N ALA A 170 13.38 10.68 -5.00
CA ALA A 170 12.13 11.42 -5.12
C ALA A 170 12.46 12.91 -5.22
N ARG A 171 11.99 13.55 -6.29
CA ARG A 171 12.11 14.99 -6.49
C ARG A 171 10.74 15.62 -6.33
N ILE A 172 10.66 16.57 -5.42
CA ILE A 172 9.43 17.30 -5.13
C ILE A 172 9.70 18.77 -5.45
N ASN A 173 8.84 19.37 -6.26
CA ASN A 173 8.96 20.77 -6.68
C ASN A 173 10.34 21.07 -7.30
N GLY A 174 10.84 20.14 -8.12
CA GLY A 174 12.16 20.22 -8.78
C GLY A 174 13.37 19.93 -7.89
N ARG A 175 13.20 19.76 -6.57
CA ARG A 175 14.29 19.53 -5.61
C ARG A 175 14.35 18.07 -5.17
N PRO A 176 15.53 17.43 -5.16
CA PRO A 176 15.67 16.09 -4.60
C PRO A 176 15.39 16.13 -3.09
N LYS A 177 14.61 15.18 -2.59
CA LYS A 177 14.32 15.04 -1.15
C LYS A 177 15.31 14.13 -0.42
N ILE A 178 16.17 13.42 -1.17
CA ILE A 178 17.22 12.57 -0.62
C ILE A 178 18.57 13.20 -1.01
N ALA A 179 19.46 13.34 -0.03
CA ALA A 179 20.79 13.89 -0.26
C ALA A 179 21.67 12.89 -1.02
N GLY A 180 22.53 13.40 -1.90
CA GLY A 180 23.45 12.61 -2.72
C GLY A 180 23.15 12.71 -4.22
N PRO A 181 24.14 12.40 -5.08
CA PRO A 181 24.01 12.54 -6.53
C PRO A 181 22.99 11.56 -7.15
N SER A 182 22.75 10.41 -6.52
CA SER A 182 21.84 9.37 -7.03
C SER A 182 20.68 9.00 -6.09
N GLY A 183 20.45 9.79 -5.03
CA GLY A 183 19.44 9.50 -4.02
C GLY A 183 19.86 8.37 -3.05
N ALA A 184 18.91 7.48 -2.69
CA ALA A 184 19.15 6.35 -1.81
C ALA A 184 19.67 5.14 -2.59
N GLU A 185 20.92 4.78 -2.34
CA GLU A 185 21.67 3.76 -3.11
C GLU A 185 21.75 2.41 -2.38
N TYR A 186 21.67 2.42 -1.04
CA TYR A 186 21.84 1.22 -0.23
C TYR A 186 20.51 0.71 0.31
N PRO A 187 20.28 -0.62 0.35
CA PRO A 187 19.06 -1.21 0.92
C PRO A 187 18.74 -0.73 2.34
N ASN A 188 19.77 -0.64 3.20
CA ASN A 188 19.56 -0.21 4.59
C ASN A 188 19.24 1.29 4.69
N GLN A 189 19.69 2.10 3.73
CA GLN A 189 19.32 3.51 3.66
C GLN A 189 17.83 3.65 3.30
N ARG A 190 17.34 2.85 2.35
CA ARG A 190 15.92 2.84 1.94
C ARG A 190 15.00 2.33 3.06
N LEU A 191 15.45 1.29 3.78
CA LEU A 191 14.77 0.82 4.98
C LEU A 191 14.74 1.90 6.06
N ALA A 192 15.86 2.58 6.33
CA ALA A 192 15.92 3.66 7.32
C ALA A 192 14.95 4.79 6.98
N LEU A 193 14.88 5.25 5.72
CA LEU A 193 13.91 6.27 5.29
C LEU A 193 12.46 5.84 5.51
N THR A 194 12.17 4.56 5.29
CA THR A 194 10.84 3.98 5.52
C THR A 194 10.49 3.98 7.01
N VAL A 195 11.43 3.54 7.85
CA VAL A 195 11.27 3.54 9.30
C VAL A 195 11.14 4.96 9.85
N ASP A 196 11.88 5.94 9.33
CA ASP A 196 11.76 7.34 9.73
C ASP A 196 10.38 7.92 9.40
N ALA A 197 9.76 7.49 8.29
CA ALA A 197 8.45 8.00 7.86
C ALA A 197 7.26 7.29 8.52
N PHE A 198 7.38 5.99 8.81
CA PHE A 198 6.25 5.14 9.25
C PHE A 198 6.46 4.48 10.62
N GLY A 199 7.62 4.63 11.24
CA GLY A 199 7.96 4.01 12.52
C GLY A 199 8.49 2.58 12.36
N GLU A 200 8.40 1.81 13.45
CA GLU A 200 8.88 0.42 13.46
C GLU A 200 8.11 -0.44 12.45
N CYS A 201 8.85 -1.03 11.50
CA CYS A 201 8.30 -1.90 10.46
C CYS A 201 8.71 -3.35 10.75
N THR A 202 7.75 -4.27 10.77
CA THR A 202 8.06 -5.70 10.86
C THR A 202 8.59 -6.19 9.53
N THR A 203 9.85 -6.62 9.50
CA THR A 203 10.51 -7.17 8.31
C THR A 203 11.35 -8.39 8.70
N PHE A 204 11.59 -9.30 7.73
CA PHE A 204 12.53 -10.39 7.94
C PHE A 204 13.97 -9.88 7.79
N TYR A 205 14.90 -10.45 8.56
CA TYR A 205 16.29 -10.04 8.48
C TYR A 205 16.84 -10.20 7.06
N GLY A 206 17.40 -9.12 6.50
CA GLY A 206 17.99 -9.11 5.17
C GLY A 206 17.01 -9.09 4.01
N CYS A 207 15.69 -8.95 4.26
CA CYS A 207 14.68 -8.99 3.20
C CYS A 207 14.84 -7.89 2.14
N ASN A 208 15.42 -6.75 2.51
CA ASN A 208 15.65 -5.61 1.61
C ASN A 208 16.79 -5.83 0.60
N ARG A 209 17.45 -6.99 0.64
CA ARG A 209 18.53 -7.33 -0.29
C ARG A 209 18.04 -8.39 -1.24
N GLN A 210 18.43 -8.24 -2.50
CA GLN A 210 18.34 -9.37 -3.40
C GLN A 210 19.46 -10.38 -3.03
N GLY A 211 19.06 -11.49 -2.41
CA GLY A 211 19.96 -12.58 -2.07
C GLY A 211 20.40 -13.40 -3.28
N VAL A 212 21.52 -14.09 -3.13
CA VAL A 212 21.87 -15.26 -3.97
C VAL A 212 21.20 -16.45 -3.32
N ASP A 213 20.48 -17.26 -4.11
CA ASP A 213 19.90 -18.54 -3.68
C ASP A 213 20.96 -19.34 -2.89
N GLN A 214 20.72 -19.57 -1.60
CA GLN A 214 21.63 -20.34 -0.75
C GLN A 214 21.14 -21.78 -0.75
N PRO A 215 21.81 -22.69 -1.47
CA PRO A 215 21.23 -23.99 -1.81
C PRO A 215 20.98 -24.92 -0.61
N ASP A 216 21.60 -24.69 0.56
CA ASP A 216 21.71 -25.75 1.59
C ASP A 216 21.42 -25.36 3.05
N ALA A 217 20.94 -24.13 3.38
CA ALA A 217 20.89 -23.70 4.79
C ALA A 217 19.52 -23.27 5.37
N VAL A 218 18.42 -23.25 4.62
CA VAL A 218 17.06 -23.01 5.18
C VAL A 218 16.04 -23.98 4.59
N THR A 219 16.28 -25.27 4.78
CA THR A 219 15.46 -26.40 4.29
C THR A 219 14.08 -26.55 4.97
N SER A 220 13.54 -25.50 5.59
CA SER A 220 12.17 -25.55 6.12
C SER A 220 11.26 -24.38 5.77
N LYS A 221 11.74 -23.25 5.23
CA LYS A 221 10.91 -22.18 4.64
C LYS A 221 11.70 -21.38 3.61
N ASN A 222 11.17 -21.34 2.39
CA ASN A 222 11.70 -20.64 1.23
C ASN A 222 12.15 -19.22 1.58
N LEU A 223 13.42 -18.88 1.37
CA LEU A 223 13.92 -17.50 1.43
C LEU A 223 13.45 -16.64 0.24
N ASP A 224 12.52 -17.14 -0.59
CA ASP A 224 11.80 -16.33 -1.59
C ASP A 224 11.05 -15.15 -0.95
N SER A 225 10.74 -15.20 0.36
CA SER A 225 10.23 -14.07 1.15
C SER A 225 11.30 -13.01 1.49
N GLY A 226 12.56 -13.23 1.12
CA GLY A 226 13.74 -12.42 1.47
C GLY A 226 14.14 -11.33 0.48
N CYS A 227 13.28 -10.93 -0.46
CA CYS A 227 13.55 -9.87 -1.44
C CYS A 227 12.51 -8.73 -1.41
N GLN A 228 12.08 -8.32 -0.22
CA GLN A 228 11.13 -7.22 0.01
C GLN A 228 11.82 -5.88 0.22
N ASP A 229 11.55 -4.90 -0.62
CA ASP A 229 12.06 -3.53 -0.45
C ASP A 229 10.94 -2.51 -0.65
N TYR A 230 10.62 -1.80 0.43
CA TYR A 230 9.60 -0.75 0.48
C TYR A 230 10.27 0.62 0.60
N TYR A 231 9.59 1.66 0.10
CA TYR A 231 10.05 3.04 0.30
C TYR A 231 9.05 3.84 1.07
N GLY A 232 9.51 4.53 2.11
CA GLY A 232 8.79 5.59 2.77
C GLY A 232 9.62 6.87 2.77
N LEU A 233 8.96 8.01 2.64
CA LEU A 233 9.62 9.31 2.80
C LEU A 233 8.66 10.33 3.39
N TYR A 234 9.17 11.10 4.34
CA TYR A 234 8.48 12.27 4.87
C TYR A 234 8.70 13.49 3.95
N VAL A 235 7.64 14.22 3.63
CA VAL A 235 7.68 15.35 2.70
C VAL A 235 7.16 16.64 3.33
N ASN A 236 5.94 16.60 3.89
CA ASN A 236 5.18 17.71 4.47
C ASN A 236 5.26 19.01 3.67
N ASP A 237 4.86 18.94 2.40
CA ASP A 237 4.92 20.06 1.46
C ASP A 237 3.71 20.06 0.51
N ILE A 238 3.44 21.20 -0.12
CA ILE A 238 2.46 21.29 -1.20
C ILE A 238 3.15 20.85 -2.49
N ILE A 239 2.59 19.83 -3.13
CA ILE A 239 3.16 19.23 -4.32
C ILE A 239 2.69 20.01 -5.55
N LYS A 240 3.61 20.67 -6.25
CA LYS A 240 3.38 21.24 -7.59
C LYS A 240 3.87 20.29 -8.68
N ASP A 241 4.91 19.54 -8.36
CA ASP A 241 5.54 18.56 -9.24
C ASP A 241 6.15 17.45 -8.38
N PHE A 242 5.89 16.20 -8.76
CA PHE A 242 6.47 15.01 -8.12
C PHE A 242 7.06 14.12 -9.22
N GLU A 243 8.39 14.01 -9.22
CA GLU A 243 9.12 13.06 -10.05
C GLU A 243 9.71 11.94 -9.20
N LEU A 244 9.47 10.71 -9.64
CA LEU A 244 10.02 9.50 -9.08
C LEU A 244 11.08 8.93 -10.01
N GLU A 245 12.29 8.75 -9.50
CA GLU A 245 13.40 8.15 -10.21
C GLU A 245 13.77 6.82 -9.56
N ILE A 246 13.72 5.76 -10.36
CA ILE A 246 14.15 4.40 -9.97
C ILE A 246 15.17 3.91 -10.99
N GLU A 247 16.33 3.50 -10.50
CA GLU A 247 17.38 2.85 -11.28
C GLU A 247 17.55 1.41 -10.79
N ARG A 248 17.69 0.46 -11.72
CA ARG A 248 17.97 -0.94 -11.42
C ARG A 248 18.93 -1.55 -12.44
N GLN A 249 19.62 -2.62 -12.06
CA GLN A 249 20.32 -3.46 -13.02
C GLN A 249 19.40 -4.55 -13.56
N THR A 250 19.38 -4.64 -14.88
CA THR A 250 18.63 -5.65 -15.64
C THR A 250 19.60 -6.64 -16.25
N PHE A 251 19.12 -7.86 -16.51
CA PHE A 251 19.94 -8.92 -17.08
C PHE A 251 19.25 -9.52 -18.31
N ALA A 252 20.06 -9.86 -19.31
CA ALA A 252 19.59 -10.69 -20.41
C ALA A 252 19.20 -12.06 -19.88
N ASN A 253 18.12 -12.58 -20.43
CA ASN A 253 17.58 -13.87 -20.12
C ASN A 253 17.53 -14.69 -21.42
N THR A 254 18.38 -15.71 -21.47
CA THR A 254 18.56 -16.61 -22.61
C THR A 254 17.81 -17.93 -22.43
N VAL A 255 17.05 -18.08 -21.35
CA VAL A 255 16.34 -19.32 -21.00
C VAL A 255 14.85 -19.17 -21.33
N THR A 256 14.27 -20.10 -22.08
CA THR A 256 12.84 -20.10 -22.45
C THR A 256 11.93 -20.11 -21.19
N PRO A 257 10.68 -19.59 -21.23
CA PRO A 257 9.82 -19.37 -20.04
C PRO A 257 9.63 -20.59 -19.13
N PRO A 258 9.29 -20.38 -17.84
CA PRO A 258 8.92 -19.09 -17.22
C PRO A 258 10.14 -18.42 -16.55
N PHE A 259 10.41 -17.17 -16.90
CA PHE A 259 11.64 -16.52 -16.46
C PHE A 259 11.72 -16.30 -14.94
N LYS A 260 12.76 -16.83 -14.28
CA LYS A 260 13.11 -16.56 -12.87
C LYS A 260 14.12 -15.41 -12.70
N LYS A 261 13.93 -14.28 -13.39
CA LYS A 261 14.70 -13.04 -13.13
C LYS A 261 13.77 -11.86 -12.88
N PRO A 262 13.20 -11.74 -11.67
CA PRO A 262 12.32 -10.61 -11.29
C PRO A 262 12.89 -9.24 -11.67
N GLN A 263 14.21 -9.08 -11.74
CA GLN A 263 14.93 -7.83 -11.97
C GLN A 263 14.73 -7.27 -13.38
N SER A 264 14.44 -8.13 -14.35
CA SER A 264 14.22 -7.77 -15.75
C SER A 264 12.74 -7.63 -16.11
N SER A 265 11.83 -8.03 -15.22
CA SER A 265 10.38 -7.97 -15.42
C SER A 265 9.83 -6.55 -15.40
N GLY A 266 8.61 -6.36 -15.90
CA GLY A 266 7.89 -5.10 -15.78
C GLY A 266 7.25 -4.96 -14.40
N TYR A 267 7.23 -3.75 -13.85
CA TYR A 267 6.66 -3.47 -12.53
C TYR A 267 5.71 -2.29 -12.57
N ASP A 268 4.62 -2.43 -11.85
CA ASP A 268 3.74 -1.34 -11.46
C ASP A 268 4.21 -0.81 -10.11
N VAL A 269 4.53 0.47 -10.07
CA VAL A 269 5.05 1.18 -8.90
C VAL A 269 3.90 1.97 -8.30
N HIS A 270 3.32 1.41 -7.26
CA HIS A 270 2.22 2.00 -6.51
C HIS A 270 2.77 3.02 -5.52
N VAL A 271 2.23 4.23 -5.53
CA VAL A 271 2.59 5.30 -4.60
C VAL A 271 1.37 5.67 -3.79
N PHE A 272 1.44 5.45 -2.49
CA PHE A 272 0.40 5.76 -1.52
C PHE A 272 0.83 7.00 -0.73
N GLY A 273 0.15 8.12 -0.93
CA GLY A 273 0.45 9.38 -0.28
C GLY A 273 -0.56 9.74 0.80
N GLU A 274 -0.08 10.15 1.96
CA GLU A 274 -0.92 10.75 3.01
C GLU A 274 -1.18 12.22 2.69
N VAL A 275 -2.39 12.52 2.25
CA VAL A 275 -2.83 13.86 1.82
C VAL A 275 -3.81 14.45 2.82
N ARG A 276 -3.61 15.72 3.17
CA ARG A 276 -4.53 16.44 4.06
C ARG A 276 -5.76 16.95 3.32
N LYS A 277 -6.93 16.66 3.90
CA LYS A 277 -8.24 17.16 3.47
C LYS A 277 -8.88 17.98 4.59
N GLN A 278 -9.81 18.84 4.21
CA GLN A 278 -10.62 19.63 5.11
C GLN A 278 -12.10 19.58 4.70
N LEU A 279 -12.98 19.41 5.68
CA LEU A 279 -14.41 19.66 5.58
C LEU A 279 -14.64 21.10 6.01
N VAL A 280 -15.30 21.88 5.16
CA VAL A 280 -15.81 23.21 5.47
C VAL A 280 -17.32 23.12 5.46
N VAL A 281 -17.95 23.41 6.59
CA VAL A 281 -19.41 23.45 6.74
C VAL A 281 -19.86 24.91 6.67
N SER A 282 -20.90 25.20 5.89
CA SER A 282 -21.48 26.53 5.74
C SER A 282 -23.00 26.43 5.73
N GLY A 283 -23.62 26.61 6.90
CA GLY A 283 -25.04 26.36 7.08
C GLY A 283 -25.38 24.89 6.84
N SER A 284 -26.30 24.62 5.92
CA SER A 284 -26.70 23.25 5.54
C SER A 284 -25.82 22.65 4.44
N ASP A 285 -24.86 23.39 3.89
CA ASP A 285 -23.96 22.92 2.85
C ASP A 285 -22.59 22.53 3.43
N TYR A 286 -21.93 21.59 2.76
CA TYR A 286 -20.54 21.25 3.06
C TYR A 286 -19.68 21.18 1.80
N GLN A 287 -18.39 21.45 1.96
CA GLN A 287 -17.39 21.29 0.92
C GLN A 287 -16.17 20.54 1.48
N VAL A 288 -15.74 19.49 0.78
CA VAL A 288 -14.46 18.83 1.05
C VAL A 288 -13.40 19.43 0.13
N LYS A 289 -12.33 19.95 0.71
CA LYS A 289 -11.21 20.59 0.02
C LYS A 289 -9.90 19.93 0.42
N TYR A 290 -8.89 20.09 -0.42
CA TYR A 290 -7.51 19.85 0.00
C TYR A 290 -7.04 21.02 0.85
N ALA A 291 -6.38 20.72 1.98
CA ALA A 291 -5.93 21.72 2.95
C ALA A 291 -4.47 22.16 2.72
#